data_AF-D9XAS3-F1
#
_entry.id   AF-D9XAS3-F1
#
_cell.length_a   1.000
_cell.length_b   1.000
_cell.length_c   1.000
_cell.angle_alpha   90.00
_cell.angle_beta   90.00
_cell.angle_gamma   90.00
#
_symmetry.space_group_name_H-M   'P 1'
#
loop_
_entity.id
_entity.type
_entity.pdbx_description
1 polymer ?
#
loop_
_entity_poly.entity_id
_entity_poly.type
_entity_poly.pdbx_seq_one_letter_code
_entity_poly.pdbx_strand_id
1 'polypeptide(L)'
;MAYVRKDAATLTRAERRRFVKALLEVKRRGEYDEFVRMHIEYFSVDGEHGLRAAHMAPSFLPWHRRFLLDLERALRRVDSSVTLPYWDWTRDRTPTSAPWTADLLGGDGRRLDHQVTTGPFAHREGHWTIKVNVTDRTFLTRDLGRRGDPIALPTKSELEWALKDPVYDVSPWDSTVTRGFRNKLEGWSSRGDDTSWRNHNRVHGWVGGDMLGGASVNDPVFWLHHAFIDLQWYRWQRRHRGAGYLPATPPRQSDRQHGRIVARRQKLPPWDVTPQELEDVGRIYRYA
;
A
#
# COMPACT_ATOMS: atom_id res chain seq x y z
N MET A 1 -22.70 9.46 -6.64
CA MET A 1 -21.75 10.49 -6.15
C MET A 1 -20.46 9.82 -5.73
N ALA A 2 -19.31 10.49 -5.90
CA ALA A 2 -18.03 9.97 -5.43
C ALA A 2 -18.03 9.85 -3.91
N TYR A 3 -17.54 8.73 -3.36
CA TYR A 3 -17.47 8.53 -1.92
C TYR A 3 -16.17 9.11 -1.33
N VAL A 4 -16.13 9.29 0.00
CA VAL A 4 -15.02 9.97 0.69
C VAL A 4 -14.21 8.98 1.53
N ARG A 5 -12.91 8.90 1.28
CA ARG A 5 -11.93 8.21 2.13
C ARG A 5 -11.43 9.17 3.21
N LYS A 6 -11.47 8.73 4.47
CA LYS A 6 -11.13 9.53 5.66
C LYS A 6 -9.86 9.03 6.34
N ASP A 7 -9.22 9.90 7.09
CA ASP A 7 -8.12 9.52 7.98
C ASP A 7 -8.67 8.56 9.06
N ALA A 8 -8.00 7.43 9.26
CA ALA A 8 -8.31 6.45 10.30
C ALA A 8 -8.44 7.09 11.69
N ALA A 9 -7.63 8.13 11.98
CA ALA A 9 -7.68 8.86 13.24
C ALA A 9 -8.98 9.67 13.44
N THR A 10 -9.68 10.01 12.35
CA THR A 10 -10.90 10.83 12.37
C THR A 10 -12.19 10.02 12.24
N LEU A 11 -12.09 8.70 12.03
CA LEU A 11 -13.25 7.83 11.98
C LEU A 11 -14.00 7.82 13.32
N THR A 12 -15.31 7.98 13.24
CA THR A 12 -16.22 7.75 14.37
C THR A 12 -16.21 6.28 14.79
N ARG A 13 -16.61 5.99 16.03
CA ARG A 13 -16.76 4.60 16.53
C ARG A 13 -17.68 3.75 15.64
N ALA A 14 -18.72 4.34 15.07
CA ALA A 14 -19.64 3.64 14.17
C ALA A 14 -18.98 3.29 12.83
N GLU A 15 -18.17 4.19 12.27
CA GLU A 15 -17.42 3.94 11.04
C GLU A 15 -16.34 2.87 11.24
N ARG A 16 -15.58 2.94 12.35
CA ARG A 16 -14.58 1.91 12.72
C ARG A 16 -15.22 0.53 12.79
N ARG A 17 -16.35 0.42 13.52
CA ARG A 17 -17.10 -0.84 13.65
C ARG A 17 -17.57 -1.38 12.29
N ARG A 18 -18.12 -0.53 11.41
CA ARG A 18 -18.57 -0.94 10.07
C ARG A 18 -17.40 -1.42 9.21
N PHE A 19 -16.29 -0.69 9.22
CA PHE A 19 -15.08 -1.06 8.49
C PHE A 19 -14.53 -2.42 8.94
N VAL A 20 -14.31 -2.60 10.25
CA VAL A 20 -13.84 -3.87 10.82
C VAL A 20 -14.79 -5.01 10.49
N LYS A 21 -16.10 -4.83 10.69
CA LYS A 21 -17.10 -5.85 10.38
C LYS A 21 -17.08 -6.25 8.90
N ALA A 22 -16.99 -5.27 7.99
CA ALA A 22 -16.93 -5.54 6.56
C ALA A 22 -15.65 -6.30 6.18
N LEU A 23 -14.50 -5.94 6.75
CA LEU A 23 -13.22 -6.59 6.46
C LEU A 23 -13.20 -8.05 6.97
N LEU A 24 -13.71 -8.29 8.18
CA LEU A 24 -13.87 -9.65 8.73
C LEU A 24 -14.83 -10.49 7.89
N GLU A 25 -15.90 -9.92 7.35
CA GLU A 25 -16.83 -10.63 6.46
C GLU A 25 -16.18 -10.98 5.11
N VAL A 26 -15.42 -10.05 4.50
CA VAL A 26 -14.62 -10.32 3.28
C VAL A 26 -13.61 -11.45 3.53
N LYS A 27 -12.98 -11.48 4.72
CA LYS A 27 -12.10 -12.57 5.14
C LYS A 27 -12.85 -13.89 5.32
N ARG A 28 -14.01 -13.88 5.99
CA ARG A 28 -14.84 -15.08 6.21
C ARG A 28 -15.28 -15.73 4.91
N ARG A 29 -15.55 -14.94 3.87
CA ARG A 29 -15.93 -15.41 2.52
C ARG A 29 -14.77 -15.98 1.70
N GLY A 30 -13.53 -15.87 2.17
CA GLY A 30 -12.33 -16.24 1.43
C GLY A 30 -11.87 -15.20 0.40
N GLU A 31 -12.69 -14.17 0.12
CA GLU A 31 -12.35 -13.09 -0.83
C GLU A 31 -11.07 -12.35 -0.41
N TYR A 32 -10.82 -12.19 0.90
CA TYR A 32 -9.59 -11.55 1.39
C TYR A 32 -8.32 -12.32 0.99
N ASP A 33 -8.39 -13.65 1.02
CA ASP A 33 -7.24 -14.52 0.74
C ASP A 33 -6.80 -14.43 -0.73
N GLU A 34 -7.73 -14.14 -1.64
CA GLU A 34 -7.42 -13.88 -3.05
C GLU A 34 -6.64 -12.57 -3.26
N PHE A 35 -6.91 -11.54 -2.45
CA PHE A 35 -6.07 -10.33 -2.50
C PHE A 35 -4.64 -10.62 -2.03
N VAL A 36 -4.49 -11.45 -0.98
CA VAL A 36 -3.15 -11.87 -0.52
C VAL A 36 -2.43 -12.64 -1.62
N ARG A 37 -3.09 -13.63 -2.24
CA ARG A 37 -2.50 -14.40 -3.34
C ARG A 37 -2.09 -13.53 -4.52
N MET A 38 -2.96 -12.62 -4.94
CA MET A 38 -2.70 -11.70 -6.04
C MET A 38 -1.48 -10.82 -5.78
N HIS A 39 -1.34 -10.29 -4.57
CA HIS A 39 -0.17 -9.48 -4.24
C HIS A 39 1.11 -10.32 -4.19
N ILE A 40 1.06 -11.54 -3.66
CA ILE A 40 2.20 -12.48 -3.72
C ILE A 40 2.61 -12.75 -5.18
N GLU A 41 1.65 -13.03 -6.05
CA GLU A 41 1.88 -13.36 -7.46
C GLU A 41 2.54 -12.21 -8.24
N TYR A 42 2.15 -10.96 -7.97
CA TYR A 42 2.68 -9.77 -8.65
C TYR A 42 3.79 -9.05 -7.88
N PHE A 43 4.26 -9.62 -6.77
CA PHE A 43 5.41 -9.12 -6.02
C PHE A 43 6.71 -9.58 -6.69
N SER A 44 7.18 -8.78 -7.66
CA SER A 44 8.45 -9.02 -8.35
C SER A 44 9.46 -7.90 -8.12
N VAL A 45 10.72 -8.28 -7.91
CA VAL A 45 11.83 -7.35 -7.70
C VAL A 45 12.69 -7.12 -8.95
N ASP A 46 13.57 -6.12 -8.93
CA ASP A 46 14.43 -5.73 -10.06
C ASP A 46 15.25 -6.88 -10.65
N GLY A 47 15.73 -7.79 -9.80
CA GLY A 47 16.56 -8.94 -10.20
C GLY A 47 15.80 -10.10 -10.86
N GLU A 48 14.48 -10.15 -10.74
CA GLU A 48 13.68 -11.24 -11.31
C GLU A 48 13.54 -11.13 -12.82
N HIS A 49 13.22 -12.23 -13.48
CA HIS A 49 12.90 -12.24 -14.91
C HIS A 49 11.39 -12.14 -15.09
N GLY A 50 10.92 -11.10 -15.80
CA GLY A 50 9.50 -10.96 -16.12
C GLY A 50 8.98 -9.54 -15.95
N LEU A 51 7.65 -9.43 -16.02
CA LEU A 51 6.93 -8.18 -15.87
C LEU A 51 6.84 -7.77 -14.39
N ARG A 52 7.41 -6.62 -14.05
CA ARG A 52 7.25 -5.97 -12.75
C ARG A 52 6.01 -5.07 -12.82
N ALA A 53 4.89 -5.58 -12.29
CA ALA A 53 3.63 -4.85 -12.30
C ALA A 53 3.41 -4.04 -11.02
N ALA A 54 3.59 -4.65 -9.85
CA ALA A 54 3.20 -4.04 -8.58
C ALA A 54 4.30 -3.22 -7.92
N HIS A 55 5.59 -3.55 -8.08
CA HIS A 55 6.70 -2.94 -7.34
C HIS A 55 7.89 -2.62 -8.22
N MET A 56 8.72 -1.69 -7.74
CA MET A 56 9.97 -1.19 -8.31
C MET A 56 9.84 -0.65 -9.74
N ALA A 57 8.62 -0.51 -10.25
CA ALA A 57 8.33 -0.15 -11.62
C ALA A 57 7.34 1.02 -11.66
N PRO A 58 7.25 1.74 -12.78
CA PRO A 58 6.35 2.88 -12.88
C PRO A 58 4.89 2.54 -12.59
N SER A 59 4.47 1.28 -12.78
CA SER A 59 3.12 0.82 -12.51
C SER A 59 2.79 0.64 -11.03
N PHE A 60 3.74 0.83 -10.10
CA PHE A 60 3.53 0.71 -8.65
C PHE A 60 2.28 1.47 -8.17
N LEU A 61 2.14 2.75 -8.53
CA LEU A 61 1.02 3.59 -8.10
C LEU A 61 -0.33 3.16 -8.71
N PRO A 62 -0.49 3.01 -10.05
CA PRO A 62 -1.75 2.56 -10.62
C PRO A 62 -2.13 1.13 -10.21
N TRP A 63 -1.17 0.22 -10.06
CA TRP A 63 -1.45 -1.16 -9.64
C TRP A 63 -2.10 -1.17 -8.26
N HIS A 64 -1.48 -0.50 -7.28
CA HIS A 64 -2.04 -0.38 -5.94
C HIS A 64 -3.35 0.42 -5.90
N ARG A 65 -3.50 1.49 -6.71
CA ARG A 65 -4.77 2.22 -6.82
C ARG A 65 -5.92 1.31 -7.26
N ARG A 66 -5.68 0.46 -8.27
CA ARG A 66 -6.68 -0.50 -8.73
C ARG A 66 -6.96 -1.59 -7.69
N PHE A 67 -5.91 -2.08 -7.03
CA PHE A 67 -6.02 -3.06 -5.96
C PHE A 67 -6.88 -2.54 -4.79
N LEU A 68 -6.68 -1.29 -4.36
CA LEU A 68 -7.50 -0.61 -3.35
C LEU A 68 -8.97 -0.49 -3.78
N LEU A 69 -9.23 -0.18 -5.05
CA LEU A 69 -10.60 -0.10 -5.58
C LEU A 69 -11.32 -1.45 -5.52
N ASP A 70 -10.62 -2.55 -5.76
CA ASP A 70 -11.22 -3.88 -5.72
C ASP A 70 -11.53 -4.34 -4.28
N LEU A 71 -10.64 -4.07 -3.31
CA LEU A 71 -11.00 -4.29 -1.90
C LEU A 71 -12.19 -3.41 -1.50
N GLU A 72 -12.17 -2.12 -1.84
CA GLU A 72 -13.22 -1.20 -1.44
C GLU A 72 -14.59 -1.60 -2.04
N ARG A 73 -14.61 -2.13 -3.27
CA ARG A 73 -15.81 -2.74 -3.84
C ARG A 73 -16.27 -3.96 -3.03
N ALA A 74 -15.35 -4.82 -2.58
CA ALA A 74 -15.69 -5.97 -1.73
C ALA A 74 -16.29 -5.54 -0.39
N LEU A 75 -15.68 -4.58 0.28
CA LEU A 75 -16.21 -4.00 1.52
C LEU A 75 -17.60 -3.41 1.33
N ARG A 76 -17.80 -2.69 0.22
CA ARG A 76 -19.07 -2.03 -0.10
C ARG A 76 -20.20 -3.00 -0.48
N ARG A 77 -19.87 -4.22 -0.93
CA ARG A 77 -20.86 -5.32 -1.08
C ARG A 77 -21.37 -5.82 0.27
N VAL A 78 -20.58 -5.69 1.34
CA VAL A 78 -21.01 -6.03 2.70
C VAL A 78 -21.78 -4.88 3.33
N ASP A 79 -21.26 -3.65 3.20
CA ASP A 79 -21.91 -2.43 3.70
C ASP A 79 -21.58 -1.26 2.77
N SER A 80 -22.58 -0.78 2.03
CA SER A 80 -22.42 0.27 1.02
C SER A 80 -22.03 1.65 1.58
N SER A 81 -22.06 1.83 2.91
CA SER A 81 -21.58 3.03 3.58
C SER A 81 -20.08 3.00 3.90
N VAL A 82 -19.44 1.83 3.82
CA VAL A 82 -18.01 1.68 4.09
C VAL A 82 -17.19 2.29 2.95
N THR A 83 -16.15 3.02 3.33
CA THR A 83 -15.07 3.48 2.46
C THR A 83 -13.75 3.08 3.10
N LEU A 84 -12.69 2.98 2.29
CA LEU A 84 -11.38 2.61 2.77
C LEU A 84 -10.73 3.81 3.48
N PRO A 85 -10.40 3.70 4.78
CA PRO A 85 -9.66 4.75 5.46
C PRO A 85 -8.19 4.75 5.04
N TYR A 86 -7.49 5.86 5.28
CA TYR A 86 -6.05 5.96 5.13
C TYR A 86 -5.37 6.19 6.49
N TRP A 87 -4.12 5.75 6.63
CA TRP A 87 -3.30 6.03 7.79
C TRP A 87 -2.25 7.10 7.46
N ASP A 88 -2.47 8.32 7.96
CA ASP A 88 -1.48 9.41 7.86
C ASP A 88 -0.37 9.23 8.91
N TRP A 89 0.61 8.40 8.56
CA TRP A 89 1.80 8.14 9.37
C TRP A 89 2.73 9.38 9.56
N THR A 90 2.39 10.54 8.97
CA THR A 90 3.11 11.79 9.21
C THR A 90 2.55 12.62 10.36
N ARG A 91 1.36 12.26 10.87
CA ARG A 91 0.67 12.97 11.96
C ARG A 91 0.94 12.30 13.31
N ASP A 92 0.24 11.20 13.59
CA ASP A 92 0.47 10.39 14.77
C ASP A 92 1.41 9.25 14.42
N ARG A 93 2.49 9.15 15.19
CA ARG A 93 3.65 8.31 14.92
C ARG A 93 3.87 7.30 16.03
N THR A 94 2.94 7.23 16.98
CA THR A 94 3.01 6.32 18.12
C THR A 94 2.47 4.94 17.74
N PRO A 95 2.97 3.86 18.36
CA PRO A 95 2.48 2.50 18.12
C PRO A 95 1.18 2.17 18.87
N THR A 96 0.53 3.16 19.48
CA THR A 96 -0.65 2.96 20.35
C THR A 96 -1.88 3.74 19.89
N SER A 97 -1.70 4.81 19.13
CA SER A 97 -2.80 5.57 18.53
C SER A 97 -3.37 4.89 17.28
N ALA A 98 -4.46 5.46 16.73
CA ALA A 98 -5.01 4.97 15.47
C ALA A 98 -3.91 4.87 14.39
N PRO A 99 -3.82 3.75 13.66
CA PRO A 99 -4.85 2.71 13.56
C PRO A 99 -4.76 1.54 14.56
N TRP A 100 -3.82 1.59 15.52
CA TRP A 100 -3.43 0.48 16.42
C TRP A 100 -4.35 0.24 17.62
N THR A 101 -5.44 0.98 17.72
CA THR A 101 -6.39 0.83 18.82
C THR A 101 -7.14 -0.50 18.73
N ALA A 102 -7.51 -1.05 19.90
CA ALA A 102 -8.18 -2.35 19.97
C ALA A 102 -9.55 -2.39 19.26
N ASP A 103 -10.20 -1.24 19.04
CA ASP A 103 -11.45 -1.13 18.30
C ASP A 103 -11.28 -0.96 16.78
N LEU A 104 -10.03 -0.91 16.29
CA LEU A 104 -9.70 -0.77 14.88
C LEU A 104 -8.77 -1.89 14.41
N LEU A 105 -7.43 -1.70 14.37
CA LEU A 105 -6.52 -2.73 13.84
C LEU A 105 -5.83 -3.60 14.90
N GLY A 106 -5.98 -3.28 16.18
CA GLY A 106 -5.19 -3.92 17.24
C GLY A 106 -3.74 -3.47 17.24
N GLY A 107 -3.07 -3.70 18.36
CA GLY A 107 -1.73 -3.20 18.62
C GLY A 107 -0.61 -4.07 18.05
N ASP A 108 0.54 -3.91 18.70
CA ASP A 108 1.80 -4.57 18.37
C ASP A 108 1.80 -6.08 18.70
N GLY A 109 2.77 -6.80 18.14
CA GLY A 109 3.01 -8.21 18.40
C GLY A 109 3.70 -8.46 19.73
N ARG A 110 3.38 -9.58 20.40
CA ARG A 110 4.06 -9.97 21.64
C ARG A 110 5.54 -10.28 21.38
N ARG A 111 6.39 -10.09 22.39
CA ARG A 111 7.86 -10.14 22.27
C ARG A 111 8.42 -11.49 21.76
N LEU A 112 7.76 -12.61 22.04
CA LEU A 112 8.31 -13.94 21.76
C LEU A 112 8.32 -14.29 20.27
N ASP A 113 7.22 -14.03 19.58
CA ASP A 113 6.96 -14.50 18.22
C ASP A 113 6.25 -13.45 17.35
N HIS A 114 6.19 -12.21 17.83
CA HIS A 114 5.54 -11.09 17.17
C HIS A 114 4.04 -11.27 16.94
N GLN A 115 3.38 -12.26 17.56
CA GLN A 115 1.94 -12.48 17.39
C GLN A 115 1.12 -11.28 17.89
N VAL A 116 0.23 -10.76 17.04
CA VAL A 116 -0.75 -9.75 17.43
C VAL A 116 -1.78 -10.36 18.39
N THR A 117 -1.92 -9.76 19.57
CA THR A 117 -2.75 -10.30 20.68
C THR A 117 -3.94 -9.42 21.04
N THR A 118 -4.13 -8.29 20.37
CA THR A 118 -5.23 -7.35 20.64
C THR A 118 -5.97 -6.96 19.38
N GLY A 119 -7.23 -6.54 19.53
CA GLY A 119 -8.07 -6.10 18.44
C GLY A 119 -8.66 -7.24 17.60
N PRO A 120 -9.49 -6.90 16.60
CA PRO A 120 -10.34 -7.84 15.87
C PRO A 120 -9.57 -8.83 14.99
N PHE A 121 -8.29 -8.57 14.73
CA PHE A 121 -7.43 -9.37 13.86
C PHE A 121 -6.45 -10.27 14.64
N ALA A 122 -6.54 -10.28 15.98
CA ALA A 122 -5.79 -11.23 16.78
C ALA A 122 -6.33 -12.64 16.56
N HIS A 123 -5.44 -13.62 16.39
CA HIS A 123 -5.82 -15.00 16.05
C HIS A 123 -6.80 -15.63 17.06
N ARG A 124 -6.69 -15.27 18.34
CA ARG A 124 -7.56 -15.76 19.42
C ARG A 124 -9.04 -15.41 19.23
N GLU A 125 -9.35 -14.37 18.44
CA GLU A 125 -10.73 -13.97 18.15
C GLU A 125 -11.39 -14.94 17.13
N GLY A 126 -10.63 -15.85 16.51
CA GLY A 126 -11.15 -16.90 15.63
C GLY A 126 -11.60 -16.43 14.24
N HIS A 127 -11.45 -15.14 13.92
CA HIS A 127 -11.93 -14.54 12.67
C HIS A 127 -10.80 -14.12 11.71
N TRP A 128 -9.54 -14.26 12.13
CA TRP A 128 -8.36 -13.85 11.33
C TRP A 128 -7.27 -14.92 11.32
N THR A 129 -7.61 -16.11 10.83
CA THR A 129 -6.61 -17.14 10.53
C THR A 129 -5.94 -16.83 9.18
N ILE A 130 -4.62 -16.76 9.17
CA ILE A 130 -3.84 -16.66 7.94
C ILE A 130 -3.84 -18.03 7.25
N LYS A 131 -4.27 -18.06 5.99
CA LYS A 131 -4.41 -19.27 5.16
C LYS A 131 -3.54 -19.24 3.91
N VAL A 132 -3.22 -18.04 3.44
CA VAL A 132 -2.35 -17.79 2.29
C VAL A 132 -1.19 -16.93 2.79
N ASN A 133 0.02 -17.45 2.70
CA ASN A 133 1.23 -16.77 3.15
C ASN A 133 2.46 -17.37 2.46
N VAL A 134 3.63 -16.76 2.67
CA VAL A 134 4.94 -17.29 2.26
C VAL A 134 5.58 -18.17 3.34
N THR A 135 4.90 -18.34 4.48
CA THR A 135 5.29 -19.21 5.61
C THR A 135 4.09 -20.01 6.10
N ASP A 136 4.29 -21.04 6.90
CA ASP A 136 3.20 -21.85 7.48
C ASP A 136 2.49 -21.19 8.68
N ARG A 137 2.76 -19.92 8.96
CA ARG A 137 2.18 -19.20 10.10
C ARG A 137 0.70 -18.90 9.87
N THR A 138 -0.11 -19.18 10.89
CA THR A 138 -1.58 -19.04 10.86
C THR A 138 -2.11 -17.78 11.56
N PHE A 139 -1.24 -16.95 12.14
CA PHE A 139 -1.62 -15.75 12.88
C PHE A 139 -0.84 -14.51 12.42
N LEU A 140 -1.48 -13.35 12.54
CA LEU A 140 -0.88 -12.05 12.21
C LEU A 140 0.29 -11.70 13.13
N THR A 141 1.36 -11.18 12.53
CA THR A 141 2.56 -10.71 13.23
C THR A 141 2.89 -9.25 12.95
N ARG A 142 3.38 -8.56 13.98
CA ARG A 142 3.86 -7.16 13.92
C ARG A 142 5.05 -6.95 14.85
N ASP A 143 5.93 -6.02 14.50
CA ASP A 143 6.99 -5.50 15.37
C ASP A 143 7.09 -3.98 15.21
N LEU A 144 6.08 -3.27 15.73
CA LEU A 144 5.91 -1.84 15.49
C LEU A 144 7.12 -1.04 15.99
N GLY A 145 7.76 -0.30 15.08
CA GLY A 145 8.98 0.45 15.34
C GLY A 145 10.25 -0.40 15.46
N ARG A 146 10.16 -1.72 15.28
CA ARG A 146 11.24 -2.71 15.29
C ARG A 146 12.12 -2.64 16.55
N ARG A 147 11.67 -3.28 17.64
CA ARG A 147 12.23 -3.08 19.00
C ARG A 147 13.74 -3.32 19.12
N GLY A 148 14.26 -4.30 18.40
CA GLY A 148 15.68 -4.67 18.44
C GLY A 148 16.60 -3.81 17.58
N ASP A 149 16.05 -3.11 16.58
CA ASP A 149 16.79 -2.23 15.67
C ASP A 149 15.83 -1.13 15.20
N PRO A 150 15.64 -0.08 16.02
CA PRO A 150 14.53 0.84 15.87
C PRO A 150 14.46 1.53 14.51
N ILE A 151 13.29 1.45 13.89
CA ILE A 151 12.97 2.18 12.66
C ILE A 151 12.00 3.30 13.05
N ALA A 152 12.25 4.52 12.59
CA ALA A 152 11.28 5.61 12.69
C ALA A 152 10.37 5.64 11.44
N LEU A 153 9.12 6.10 11.59
CA LEU A 153 8.25 6.37 10.44
C LEU A 153 8.81 7.49 9.54
N PRO A 154 8.43 7.59 8.26
CA PRO A 154 8.86 8.69 7.41
C PRO A 154 8.23 10.03 7.86
N THR A 155 8.95 11.15 7.69
CA THR A 155 8.52 12.47 8.15
C THR A 155 7.76 13.24 7.08
N LYS A 156 7.09 14.34 7.46
CA LYS A 156 6.48 15.28 6.49
C LYS A 156 7.50 15.84 5.50
N SER A 157 8.72 16.13 5.95
CA SER A 157 9.78 16.68 5.09
C SER A 157 10.34 15.64 4.12
N GLU A 158 10.41 14.37 4.52
CA GLU A 158 10.76 13.25 3.63
C GLU A 158 9.69 13.06 2.55
N LEU A 159 8.42 13.09 2.94
CA LEU A 159 7.31 12.99 2.02
C LEU A 159 7.27 14.19 1.04
N GLU A 160 7.45 15.41 1.53
CA GLU A 160 7.46 16.59 0.65
C GLU A 160 8.61 16.59 -0.35
N TRP A 161 9.76 16.01 0.02
CA TRP A 161 10.86 15.84 -0.91
C TRP A 161 10.48 14.96 -2.12
N ALA A 162 9.66 13.91 -1.91
CA ALA A 162 9.11 13.12 -3.01
C ALA A 162 8.07 13.94 -3.81
N LEU A 163 7.12 14.56 -3.12
CA LEU A 163 6.01 15.31 -3.75
C LEU A 163 6.47 16.51 -4.59
N LYS A 164 7.64 17.10 -4.30
CA LYS A 164 8.17 18.24 -5.05
C LYS A 164 8.71 17.86 -6.44
N ASP A 165 9.08 16.60 -6.68
CA ASP A 165 9.60 16.17 -7.98
C ASP A 165 8.51 16.26 -9.05
N PRO A 166 8.65 17.10 -10.10
CA PRO A 166 7.59 17.28 -11.09
C PRO A 166 7.51 16.14 -12.11
N VAL A 167 8.48 15.21 -12.11
CA VAL A 167 8.52 14.08 -13.04
C VAL A 167 7.92 12.86 -12.37
N TYR A 168 7.01 12.17 -13.06
CA TYR A 168 6.37 10.96 -12.53
C TYR A 168 7.40 9.86 -12.22
N ASP A 169 8.17 9.46 -13.24
CA ASP A 169 9.22 8.45 -13.14
C ASP A 169 10.25 8.68 -14.25
N VAL A 170 11.41 8.01 -14.18
CA VAL A 170 12.49 8.16 -15.16
C VAL A 170 13.09 6.81 -15.57
N SER A 171 13.66 6.76 -16.78
CA SER A 171 14.46 5.62 -17.23
C SER A 171 15.67 5.41 -16.31
N PRO A 172 16.08 4.16 -15.99
CA PRO A 172 15.59 2.88 -16.53
C PRO A 172 14.39 2.25 -15.82
N TRP A 173 13.48 3.03 -15.23
CA TRP A 173 12.16 2.57 -14.76
C TRP A 173 12.24 1.46 -13.71
N ASP A 174 13.26 1.50 -12.86
CA ASP A 174 13.52 0.50 -11.83
C ASP A 174 13.79 1.16 -10.47
N SER A 175 14.22 0.40 -9.46
CA SER A 175 14.48 0.93 -8.12
C SER A 175 15.77 1.77 -8.04
N THR A 176 16.66 1.66 -9.03
CA THR A 176 17.99 2.30 -9.00
C THR A 176 17.96 3.80 -9.29
N VAL A 177 16.82 4.33 -9.76
CA VAL A 177 16.70 5.74 -10.13
C VAL A 177 16.67 6.66 -8.90
N THR A 178 17.42 7.76 -8.94
CA THR A 178 17.47 8.73 -7.82
C THR A 178 16.47 9.88 -7.96
N ARG A 179 15.74 9.92 -9.08
CA ARG A 179 14.79 10.96 -9.46
C ARG A 179 13.43 10.35 -9.81
N GLY A 180 12.41 11.20 -9.89
CA GLY A 180 11.05 10.78 -10.19
C GLY A 180 10.24 10.56 -8.92
N PHE A 181 9.02 11.09 -8.94
CA PHE A 181 8.07 11.01 -7.84
C PHE A 181 7.78 9.57 -7.42
N ARG A 182 7.55 8.66 -8.39
CA ARG A 182 7.22 7.25 -8.15
C ARG A 182 8.29 6.60 -7.28
N ASN A 183 9.55 6.61 -7.70
CA ASN A 183 10.61 5.90 -6.98
C ASN A 183 10.95 6.54 -5.62
N LYS A 184 10.85 7.87 -5.51
CA LYS A 184 11.00 8.58 -4.24
C LYS A 184 9.89 8.25 -3.24
N LEU A 185 8.64 8.15 -3.71
CA LEU A 185 7.50 7.83 -2.86
C LEU A 185 7.47 6.33 -2.49
N GLU A 186 7.81 5.45 -3.43
CA GLU A 186 7.97 4.02 -3.18
C GLU A 186 9.08 3.77 -2.14
N GLY A 187 10.17 4.54 -2.21
CA GLY A 187 11.14 4.66 -1.13
C GLY A 187 12.50 4.03 -1.39
N TRP A 188 12.90 3.92 -2.66
CA TRP A 188 14.19 3.39 -3.09
C TRP A 188 15.27 4.47 -3.29
N SER A 189 14.87 5.72 -3.54
CA SER A 189 15.82 6.80 -3.77
C SER A 189 16.49 7.29 -2.47
N SER A 190 17.82 7.36 -2.45
CA SER A 190 18.59 7.98 -1.36
C SER A 190 18.61 9.51 -1.47
N ARG A 191 18.81 10.20 -0.33
CA ARG A 191 19.10 11.64 -0.25
C ARG A 191 20.58 11.94 0.01
N GLY A 192 21.46 10.94 -0.17
CA GLY A 192 22.87 11.04 0.21
C GLY A 192 23.12 10.81 1.70
N ASP A 193 22.20 10.12 2.38
CA ASP A 193 22.39 9.61 3.75
C ASP A 193 22.30 8.07 3.77
N ASP A 194 22.67 7.48 4.91
CA ASP A 194 22.70 6.02 5.11
C ASP A 194 21.29 5.38 5.25
N THR A 195 20.22 6.16 5.06
CA THR A 195 18.85 5.62 5.14
C THR A 195 18.56 4.78 3.90
N SER A 196 18.61 3.46 4.05
CA SER A 196 18.38 2.51 2.95
C SER A 196 16.93 2.49 2.46
N TRP A 197 15.96 2.92 3.30
CA TRP A 197 14.53 2.80 3.03
C TRP A 197 13.77 4.07 3.39
N ARG A 198 12.91 4.55 2.50
CA ARG A 198 12.10 5.78 2.69
C ARG A 198 10.61 5.53 2.51
N ASN A 199 9.80 6.52 2.87
CA ASN A 199 8.37 6.61 2.57
C ASN A 199 7.65 5.26 2.67
N HIS A 200 7.10 4.72 1.57
CA HIS A 200 6.39 3.44 1.55
C HIS A 200 7.23 2.28 2.13
N ASN A 201 8.42 2.03 1.58
CA ASN A 201 9.29 0.92 2.03
C ASN A 201 9.64 1.03 3.53
N ARG A 202 9.86 2.25 4.02
CA ARG A 202 10.17 2.50 5.44
C ARG A 202 8.98 2.20 6.35
N VAL A 203 7.75 2.43 5.89
CA VAL A 203 6.54 2.08 6.68
C VAL A 203 6.35 0.57 6.75
N HIS A 204 6.58 -0.16 5.65
CA HIS A 204 6.61 -1.63 5.68
C HIS A 204 7.62 -2.15 6.70
N GLY A 205 8.85 -1.60 6.68
CA GLY A 205 9.88 -1.91 7.68
C GLY A 205 9.51 -1.53 9.12
N TRP A 206 8.80 -0.41 9.31
CA TRP A 206 8.36 0.05 10.62
C TRP A 206 7.28 -0.85 11.23
N VAL A 207 6.33 -1.37 10.43
CA VAL A 207 5.30 -2.28 10.95
C VAL A 207 5.90 -3.65 11.26
N GLY A 208 6.82 -4.13 10.41
CA GLY A 208 7.45 -5.43 10.59
C GLY A 208 6.48 -6.61 10.44
N GLY A 209 6.91 -7.80 10.85
CA GLY A 209 6.08 -9.01 10.76
C GLY A 209 5.64 -9.31 9.33
N ASP A 210 4.34 -9.56 9.14
CA ASP A 210 3.80 -9.90 7.82
C ASP A 210 3.93 -8.75 6.80
N MET A 211 4.02 -7.48 7.26
CA MET A 211 4.20 -6.31 6.38
C MET A 211 5.53 -6.27 5.62
N LEU A 212 6.49 -7.18 5.85
CA LEU A 212 7.82 -7.11 5.24
C LEU A 212 7.93 -7.65 3.80
N GLY A 213 6.95 -8.38 3.29
CA GLY A 213 7.08 -9.08 2.00
C GLY A 213 5.83 -9.12 1.14
N GLY A 214 5.84 -10.00 0.14
CA GLY A 214 4.72 -10.19 -0.78
C GLY A 214 3.41 -10.62 -0.11
N ALA A 215 3.46 -11.17 1.10
CA ALA A 215 2.28 -11.51 1.89
C ALA A 215 1.79 -10.38 2.83
N SER A 216 2.33 -9.16 2.69
CA SER A 216 2.00 -7.99 3.54
C SER A 216 0.52 -7.65 3.61
N VAL A 217 -0.23 -8.01 2.58
CA VAL A 217 -1.70 -7.89 2.56
C VAL A 217 -2.38 -8.67 3.70
N ASN A 218 -1.72 -9.66 4.33
CA ASN A 218 -2.27 -10.33 5.52
C ASN A 218 -2.50 -9.39 6.71
N ASP A 219 -1.78 -8.27 6.78
CA ASP A 219 -2.03 -7.23 7.76
C ASP A 219 -3.03 -6.19 7.21
N PRO A 220 -4.20 -6.00 7.84
CA PRO A 220 -5.15 -4.96 7.44
C PRO A 220 -4.58 -3.55 7.30
N VAL A 221 -3.47 -3.23 7.99
CA VAL A 221 -2.83 -1.91 7.85
C VAL A 221 -2.26 -1.66 6.46
N PHE A 222 -1.95 -2.72 5.70
CA PHE A 222 -1.54 -2.62 4.30
C PHE A 222 -2.47 -1.68 3.53
N TRP A 223 -3.78 -1.89 3.66
CA TRP A 223 -4.78 -1.14 2.90
C TRP A 223 -4.85 0.33 3.32
N LEU A 224 -4.71 0.62 4.62
CA LEU A 224 -4.67 1.99 5.13
C LEU A 224 -3.38 2.71 4.72
N HIS A 225 -2.26 1.99 4.73
CA HIS A 225 -0.97 2.50 4.27
C HIS A 225 -1.02 2.85 2.77
N HIS A 226 -1.44 1.91 1.93
CA HIS A 226 -1.53 2.13 0.49
C HIS A 226 -2.61 3.15 0.11
N ALA A 227 -3.71 3.26 0.87
CA ALA A 227 -4.66 4.35 0.70
C ALA A 227 -4.04 5.73 0.97
N PHE A 228 -3.06 5.83 1.87
CA PHE A 228 -2.31 7.05 2.08
C PHE A 228 -1.30 7.31 0.96
N ILE A 229 -0.60 6.27 0.46
CA ILE A 229 0.26 6.38 -0.73
C ILE A 229 -0.54 6.87 -1.94
N ASP A 230 -1.74 6.34 -2.14
CA ASP A 230 -2.66 6.77 -3.19
C ASP A 230 -3.12 8.23 -3.04
N LEU A 231 -3.39 8.67 -1.81
CA LEU A 231 -3.65 10.08 -1.50
C LEU A 231 -2.46 10.98 -1.91
N GLN A 232 -1.23 10.53 -1.72
CA GLN A 232 -0.06 11.31 -2.14
C GLN A 232 0.06 11.40 -3.65
N TRP A 233 -0.24 10.33 -4.38
CA TRP A 233 -0.34 10.42 -5.83
C TRP A 233 -1.45 11.38 -6.27
N TYR A 234 -2.64 11.30 -5.65
CA TYR A 234 -3.74 12.25 -5.89
C TYR A 234 -3.32 13.71 -5.66
N ARG A 235 -2.58 14.00 -4.59
CA ARG A 235 -2.04 15.35 -4.30
C ARG A 235 -0.98 15.76 -5.31
N TRP A 236 -0.07 14.86 -5.68
CA TRP A 236 0.97 15.10 -6.68
C TRP A 236 0.37 15.47 -8.03
N GLN A 237 -0.64 14.73 -8.51
CA GLN A 237 -1.33 15.02 -9.78
C GLN A 237 -1.99 16.40 -9.80
N ARG A 238 -2.53 16.86 -8.65
CA ARG A 238 -3.11 18.20 -8.52
C ARG A 238 -2.05 19.31 -8.47
N ARG A 239 -0.87 19.01 -7.91
CA ARG A 239 0.26 19.94 -7.80
C ARG A 239 0.98 20.13 -9.13
N HIS A 240 1.18 19.05 -9.88
CA HIS A 240 1.94 19.04 -11.14
C HIS A 240 1.00 18.84 -12.33
N ARG A 241 0.07 19.78 -12.50
CA ARG A 241 -0.91 19.73 -13.60
C ARG A 241 -0.16 19.67 -14.94
N GLY A 242 -0.46 18.65 -15.74
CA GLY A 242 0.20 18.41 -17.03
C GLY A 242 1.29 17.34 -16.99
N ALA A 243 1.77 16.95 -15.80
CA ALA A 243 2.60 15.76 -15.66
C ALA A 243 1.72 14.50 -15.79
N GLY A 244 2.13 13.58 -16.67
CA GLY A 244 1.45 12.31 -16.89
C GLY A 244 2.31 11.12 -16.47
N TYR A 245 1.68 9.95 -16.40
CA TYR A 245 2.36 8.68 -16.21
C TYR A 245 3.47 8.49 -17.25
N LEU A 246 4.63 8.07 -16.78
CA LEU A 246 5.76 7.65 -17.58
C LEU A 246 6.10 6.19 -17.25
N PRO A 247 6.54 5.38 -18.23
CA PRO A 247 6.76 5.75 -19.62
C PRO A 247 5.44 5.83 -20.41
N ALA A 248 5.37 6.82 -21.30
CA ALA A 248 4.18 7.04 -22.15
C ALA A 248 4.00 5.94 -23.20
N THR A 249 5.11 5.40 -23.72
CA THR A 249 5.17 4.32 -24.70
C THR A 249 6.06 3.19 -24.17
N PRO A 250 5.86 1.95 -24.61
CA PRO A 250 6.73 0.83 -24.22
C PRO A 250 8.19 1.11 -24.59
N PRO A 251 9.16 0.65 -23.77
CA PRO A 251 10.57 0.66 -24.15
C PRO A 251 10.80 -0.08 -25.47
N ARG A 252 11.81 0.34 -26.25
CA ARG A 252 12.20 -0.31 -27.51
C ARG A 252 12.67 -1.74 -27.24
N GLN A 253 12.61 -2.63 -28.23
CA GLN A 253 13.03 -4.03 -28.08
C GLN A 253 14.49 -4.20 -27.60
N SER A 254 15.37 -3.27 -27.94
CA SER A 254 16.77 -3.27 -27.49
C SER A 254 16.96 -2.79 -26.04
N ASP A 255 15.92 -2.25 -25.40
CA ASP A 255 15.96 -1.76 -24.03
C ASP A 255 15.79 -2.92 -23.06
N ARG A 256 16.62 -2.98 -22.01
CA ARG A 256 16.55 -4.02 -20.98
C ARG A 256 15.19 -4.12 -20.30
N GLN A 257 14.40 -3.05 -20.27
CA GLN A 257 13.06 -3.01 -19.68
C GLN A 257 11.94 -3.40 -20.65
N HIS A 258 12.25 -3.74 -21.91
CA HIS A 258 11.26 -4.19 -22.86
C HIS A 258 10.49 -5.42 -22.33
N GLY A 259 9.16 -5.34 -22.30
CA GLY A 259 8.30 -6.40 -21.75
C GLY A 259 8.35 -6.57 -20.23
N ARG A 260 9.17 -5.78 -19.52
CA ARG A 260 9.36 -5.89 -18.07
C ARG A 260 8.62 -4.82 -17.26
N ILE A 261 8.08 -3.81 -17.90
CA ILE A 261 7.30 -2.73 -17.28
C ILE A 261 6.03 -2.43 -18.08
N VAL A 262 5.04 -1.83 -17.44
CA VAL A 262 3.78 -1.43 -18.08
C VAL A 262 3.86 0.05 -18.49
N ALA A 263 3.73 0.34 -19.78
CA ALA A 263 3.60 1.72 -20.27
C ALA A 263 2.17 2.26 -20.10
N ARG A 264 2.00 3.58 -20.21
CA ARG A 264 0.77 4.33 -19.90
C ARG A 264 -0.52 3.73 -20.47
N ARG A 265 -0.47 3.16 -21.68
CA ARG A 265 -1.62 2.60 -22.40
C ARG A 265 -1.58 1.07 -22.54
N GLN A 266 -0.62 0.41 -21.90
CA GLN A 266 -0.61 -1.05 -21.84
C GLN A 266 -1.53 -1.53 -20.71
N LYS A 267 -2.10 -2.71 -20.91
CA LYS A 267 -2.94 -3.35 -19.89
C LYS A 267 -2.11 -3.68 -18.67
N LEU A 268 -2.69 -3.39 -17.51
CA LEU A 268 -2.08 -3.54 -16.20
C LEU A 268 -2.59 -4.83 -15.56
N PRO A 269 -1.81 -5.92 -15.61
CA PRO A 269 -2.28 -7.20 -15.11
C PRO A 269 -2.50 -7.16 -13.58
N PRO A 270 -3.43 -7.98 -13.07
CA PRO A 270 -4.25 -8.97 -13.79
C PRO A 270 -5.48 -8.39 -14.49
N TRP A 271 -5.61 -7.05 -14.56
CA TRP A 271 -6.82 -6.38 -15.01
C TRP A 271 -6.76 -5.96 -16.49
N ASP A 272 -7.95 -5.80 -17.07
CA ASP A 272 -8.11 -5.20 -18.39
C ASP A 272 -8.21 -3.66 -18.34
N VAL A 273 -7.42 -3.01 -17.48
CA VAL A 273 -7.34 -1.54 -17.38
C VAL A 273 -5.91 -1.06 -17.65
N THR A 274 -5.75 0.20 -18.00
CA THR A 274 -4.45 0.84 -18.25
C THR A 274 -4.10 1.83 -17.14
N PRO A 275 -2.80 2.15 -16.93
CA PRO A 275 -2.40 3.24 -16.05
C PRO A 275 -3.11 4.55 -16.36
N GLN A 276 -3.32 4.87 -17.64
CA GLN A 276 -4.03 6.08 -18.09
C GLN A 276 -5.45 6.17 -17.51
N GLU A 277 -6.21 5.06 -17.53
CA GLU A 277 -7.58 5.03 -17.00
C GLU A 277 -7.64 5.21 -15.48
N LEU A 278 -6.52 5.00 -14.79
CA LEU A 278 -6.38 5.13 -13.34
C LEU A 278 -5.80 6.49 -12.91
N GLU A 279 -5.42 7.35 -13.85
CA GLU A 279 -4.91 8.70 -13.54
C GLU A 279 -6.02 9.60 -12.97
N ASP A 280 -7.27 9.48 -13.41
CA ASP A 280 -8.40 10.27 -12.88
C ASP A 280 -9.48 9.38 -12.26
N VAL A 281 -9.53 9.40 -10.93
CA VAL A 281 -10.50 8.68 -10.10
C VAL A 281 -11.51 9.62 -9.43
N GLY A 282 -11.53 10.91 -9.79
CA GLY A 282 -12.33 11.94 -9.12
C GLY A 282 -13.86 11.75 -9.24
N ARG A 283 -14.29 10.87 -10.14
CA ARG A 283 -15.69 10.42 -10.29
C ARG A 283 -16.04 9.23 -9.37
N ILE A 284 -15.04 8.50 -8.88
CA ILE A 284 -15.20 7.31 -8.05
C ILE A 284 -15.08 7.69 -6.57
N TYR A 285 -13.99 8.35 -6.19
CA TYR A 285 -13.73 8.73 -4.80
C TYR A 285 -12.95 10.03 -4.66
N ARG A 286 -12.95 10.56 -3.43
CA ARG A 286 -12.15 11.71 -3.01
C ARG A 286 -11.59 11.43 -1.62
N TYR A 287 -10.57 12.19 -1.24
CA TYR A 287 -10.06 12.22 0.12
C TYR A 287 -10.64 13.43 0.87
N ALA A 288 -10.93 13.24 2.16
CA ALA A 288 -11.37 14.30 3.07
C ALA A 288 -10.29 15.37 3.28
#